data_AF-A0A5K1H3C3-F1
#
_entry.id   AF-A0A5K1H3C3-F1
#
_cell.length_a   1.000
_cell.length_b   1.000
_cell.length_c   1.000
_cell.angle_alpha   90.00
_cell.angle_beta   90.00
_cell.angle_gamma   90.00
#
_symmetry.space_group_name_H-M   'P 1'
#
loop_
_entity.id
_entity.type
_entity.pdbx_description
1 polymer ?
#
loop_
_entity_poly.entity_id
_entity_poly.type
_entity_poly.pdbx_seq_one_letter_code
_entity_poly.pdbx_strand_id
1 'polypeptide(L)' 'RFKSQDIASSISKGAPEYCTVYTISKGKITSVRSATRAAPVTMMSSRPPTNIQPSTRVEPVEPSFQPSLK' A
#
# COMPACT_ATOMS: atom_id res chain seq x y z
N ARG A 1 39.27 -3.64 -13.78
CA ARG A 1 38.06 -3.95 -14.58
C ARG A 1 36.91 -4.10 -13.61
N PHE A 2 36.04 -3.09 -13.49
CA PHE A 2 34.78 -3.28 -12.77
C PHE A 2 34.00 -4.35 -13.53
N LYS A 3 33.91 -5.54 -12.95
CA LYS A 3 32.87 -6.50 -13.33
C LYS A 3 31.59 -5.86 -12.82
N SER A 4 31.08 -4.88 -13.56
CA SER A 4 29.80 -4.26 -13.30
C SER A 4 28.82 -5.42 -13.26
N GLN A 5 28.43 -5.85 -12.07
CA GLN A 5 27.38 -6.83 -11.90
C GLN A 5 26.23 -6.31 -12.74
N ASP A 6 25.85 -7.08 -13.76
CA ASP A 6 24.87 -6.64 -14.73
C ASP A 6 23.57 -6.35 -13.97
N ILE A 7 23.31 -5.06 -13.69
CA ILE A 7 22.23 -4.62 -12.80
C ILE A 7 20.90 -5.11 -13.38
N ALA A 8 20.76 -5.07 -14.70
CA ALA A 8 19.61 -5.62 -15.41
C ALA A 8 19.43 -7.12 -15.14
N SER A 9 20.50 -7.93 -15.20
CA SER A 9 20.46 -9.36 -14.87
C SER A 9 20.12 -9.60 -13.41
N SER A 10 20.67 -8.79 -12.49
CA SER A 10 20.38 -8.90 -11.06
C SER A 10 18.92 -8.59 -10.76
N ILE A 11 18.36 -7.54 -11.37
CA ILE A 11 16.94 -7.18 -11.23
C ILE A 11 16.07 -8.26 -11.89
N SER A 12 16.42 -8.74 -13.08
CA SER A 12 15.65 -9.76 -13.78
C SER A 12 15.56 -11.09 -13.01
N LYS A 13 16.60 -11.43 -12.23
CA LYS A 13 16.64 -12.63 -11.39
C LYS A 13 16.00 -12.43 -10.02
N GLY A 14 16.13 -11.22 -9.44
CA GLY A 14 15.61 -10.92 -8.11
C GLY A 14 14.15 -10.44 -8.11
N ALA A 15 13.65 -9.98 -9.25
CA ALA A 15 12.29 -9.48 -9.38
C ALA A 15 11.26 -10.63 -9.35
N PRO A 16 10.21 -10.51 -8.54
CA PRO A 16 9.10 -11.46 -8.53
C PRO A 16 8.34 -11.52 -9.87
N GLU A 17 7.62 -12.61 -10.09
CA GLU A 17 6.79 -12.86 -11.29
C GLU A 17 5.67 -11.84 -11.53
N TYR A 18 5.29 -11.07 -10.51
CA TYR A 18 4.28 -10.01 -10.62
C TYR A 18 4.84 -8.66 -11.10
N CYS A 19 6.17 -8.53 -11.20
CA CYS A 19 6.82 -7.32 -11.67
C CYS A 19 7.10 -7.40 -13.16
N THR A 20 6.77 -6.33 -13.90
CA THR A 20 7.29 -6.14 -15.26
C THR A 20 8.63 -5.43 -15.18
N VAL A 21 9.68 -6.03 -15.74
CA VAL A 21 11.04 -5.46 -15.74
C VAL A 21 11.38 -4.94 -17.13
N TYR A 22 11.81 -3.68 -17.22
CA TYR A 22 12.28 -3.06 -18.45
C TYR A 22 13.77 -2.77 -18.35
N THR A 23 14.53 -3.20 -19.35
CA THR A 23 15.93 -2.79 -19.51
C THR A 23 15.98 -1.69 -20.57
N ILE A 24 16.49 -0.52 -20.21
CA ILE A 24 16.55 0.66 -21.06
C ILE A 24 18.00 1.10 -21.22
N SER A 25 18.43 1.38 -22.45
CA SER A 25 19.77 1.88 -22.74
C SER A 25 19.72 2.84 -23.92
N LYS A 26 20.42 3.98 -23.80
CA LYS A 26 20.48 5.02 -24.85
C LYS A 26 19.10 5.44 -25.38
N GLY A 27 18.12 5.58 -24.47
CA GLY A 27 16.76 6.00 -24.81
C GLY A 27 15.89 4.93 -25.50
N LYS A 28 16.36 3.67 -25.58
CA LYS A 28 15.58 2.57 -26.15
C LYS A 28 15.42 1.43 -25.16
N ILE A 29 14.26 0.77 -25.20
CA ILE A 29 14.03 -0.48 -24.47
C ILE A 29 14.80 -1.58 -25.20
N THR A 30 15.73 -2.23 -24.52
CA THR A 30 16.55 -3.31 -25.07
C THR A 30 15.98 -4.68 -24.75
N SER A 31 15.25 -4.82 -23.63
CA SER A 31 14.59 -6.06 -23.22
C SER A 31 13.42 -5.79 -22.29
N VAL A 32 12.41 -6.64 -22.35
CA VAL A 32 11.21 -6.59 -21.50
C VAL A 32 10.93 -7.98 -20.95
N ARG A 33 10.67 -8.04 -19.64
CA ARG A 33 10.14 -9.22 -18.97
C ARG A 33 8.77 -8.87 -18.40
N SER A 34 7.72 -9.30 -19.07
CA SER A 34 6.34 -9.05 -18.66
C SER A 34 5.98 -9.84 -17.40
N ALA A 35 5.22 -9.21 -16.51
CA ALA A 35 4.61 -9.90 -15.38
C ALA A 35 3.67 -11.00 -15.88
N THR A 36 3.73 -12.17 -15.24
CA THR A 36 2.89 -13.34 -15.55
C THR A 36 1.81 -13.56 -14.50
N ARG A 37 1.93 -12.92 -13.33
CA ARG A 37 1.04 -13.11 -12.19
C ARG A 37 0.55 -11.76 -11.65
N ALA A 38 -0.66 -11.73 -11.10
CA ALA A 38 -1.14 -10.58 -10.35
C ALA A 38 -0.32 -10.36 -9.08
N ALA A 39 -0.17 -9.09 -8.68
CA ALA A 39 0.50 -8.75 -7.42
C ALA A 39 -0.27 -9.34 -6.22
N PRO A 40 0.44 -9.87 -5.21
CA PRO A 40 -0.21 -10.36 -4.01
C PRO A 40 -0.92 -9.22 -3.29
N VAL A 41 -2.19 -9.43 -2.94
CA VAL A 41 -2.96 -8.49 -2.10
C VAL A 41 -2.47 -8.66 -0.67
N THR A 42 -1.58 -7.79 -0.22
CA THR A 42 -1.21 -7.73 1.19
C THR A 42 -2.37 -7.07 1.94
N MET A 43 -3.22 -7.88 2.57
CA MET A 43 -4.06 -7.36 3.65
C MET A 43 -3.09 -6.93 4.74
N MET A 44 -2.75 -5.64 4.78
CA MET A 44 -1.94 -5.08 5.84
C MET A 44 -2.63 -5.46 7.15
N SER A 45 -1.95 -6.28 7.96
CA SER A 45 -2.39 -6.59 9.31
C SER A 45 -2.75 -5.26 9.98
N SER A 46 -4.04 -5.09 10.25
CA SER A 46 -4.60 -3.89 10.83
C SER A 46 -3.82 -3.59 12.09
N ARG A 47 -2.98 -2.54 12.09
CA ARG A 47 -2.53 -1.96 13.34
C ARG A 47 -3.81 -1.59 14.10
N PRO A 48 -4.04 -2.10 15.32
CA PRO A 48 -5.17 -1.62 16.09
C PRO A 48 -5.01 -0.10 16.24
N PRO A 49 -6.09 0.70 16.08
CA PRO A 49 -5.99 2.13 16.29
C PRO A 49 -5.54 2.37 17.74
N THR A 50 -4.40 3.02 17.92
CA THR A 50 -3.99 3.53 19.24
C THR A 50 -5.07 4.51 19.70
N ASN A 51 -5.77 4.16 20.79
CA ASN A 51 -6.74 5.02 21.44
C ASN A 51 -6.01 6.26 21.98
N ILE A 52 -6.21 7.40 21.32
CA ILE A 52 -5.92 8.71 21.92
C ILE A 52 -7.29 9.31 22.18
N GLN A 53 -7.71 9.34 23.45
CA GLN A 53 -8.91 10.03 23.90
C GLN A 53 -8.58 11.52 24.14
N PRO A 54 -9.02 12.45 23.28
CA PRO A 54 -9.19 13.83 23.68
C PRO A 54 -10.51 13.98 24.42
N SER A 55 -10.44 14.31 25.71
CA SER A 55 -11.57 14.77 26.51
C SER A 55 -12.07 16.11 25.96
N THR A 56 -13.06 16.10 25.09
CA THR A 56 -13.92 17.27 24.86
C THR A 56 -15.37 16.84 24.94
N ARG A 57 -15.88 16.91 26.17
CA ARG A 57 -17.29 16.95 26.51
C ARG A 57 -17.97 18.06 25.70
N VAL A 58 -18.83 17.70 24.76
CA VAL A 58 -19.98 18.54 24.40
C VAL A 58 -21.22 17.66 24.51
N GLU A 59 -21.92 17.90 25.60
CA GLU A 59 -23.19 17.29 25.96
C GLU A 59 -24.26 17.89 25.01
N PRO A 60 -24.99 17.09 24.20
CA PRO A 60 -26.15 17.59 23.49
C PRO A 60 -27.27 17.79 24.52
N VAL A 61 -27.58 19.04 24.85
CA VAL A 61 -28.73 19.36 25.71
C VAL A 61 -30.00 18.95 24.97
N GLU A 62 -30.68 17.92 25.47
CA GLU A 62 -31.96 17.43 24.94
C GLU A 62 -33.08 18.22 25.62
N PRO A 63 -33.85 19.06 24.90
CA PRO A 63 -34.95 19.81 25.50
C PRO A 63 -36.15 18.89 25.73
N SER A 64 -36.20 18.37 26.95
CA SER A 64 -37.30 17.67 27.58
C SER A 64 -38.67 18.32 27.33
N PHE A 65 -39.56 17.62 26.63
CA PHE A 65 -41.00 17.83 26.75
C PHE A 65 -41.74 16.50 26.79
N GLN A 66 -42.05 16.05 28.01
CA GLN A 66 -42.99 14.97 28.27
C GLN A 66 -44.37 15.56 28.57
N PRO A 67 -45.41 15.11 27.87
CA PRO A 67 -46.70 14.89 28.49
C PRO A 67 -46.88 13.38 28.77
N SER A 68 -46.60 13.02 30.03
CA SER A 68 -47.30 11.96 30.78
C SER A 68 -48.82 12.13 30.62
N LEU A 69 -49.72 11.15 30.66
CA LEU A 69 -49.73 9.77 31.14
C LEU A 69 -51.10 9.20 30.68
N LYS A 70 -51.20 7.86 30.60
CA LYS A 70 -52.42 7.01 30.65
C LYS A 70 -53.25 6.89 29.38
#